data_AF-A0A1V3WRX6-F1
#
_entry.id   AF-A0A1V3WRX6-F1
#
_cell.length_a   1.000
_cell.length_b   1.000
_cell.length_c   1.000
_cell.angle_alpha   90.00
_cell.angle_beta   90.00
_cell.angle_gamma   90.00
#
_symmetry.space_group_name_H-M   'P 1'
#
loop_
_entity.id
_entity.type
_entity.pdbx_description
1 polymer ?
#
loop_
_entity_poly.entity_id
_entity_poly.type
_entity_poly.pdbx_seq_one_letter_code
_entity_poly.pdbx_strand_id
1 'polypeptide(L)'
;MLGYDARRDTEPAAAAAVPTALVIASHGGPEAEIIRAALDNGVGYIGLVASKVRGASILSSLDLSEGERARIHTPVGLPIGAKTPAEIAVSIAAELIAALRKGNLSVSATAPPEAVDPVCGMTVTVGPTTEHLRREGTDYWFCGSGCRATFATRPVG
;
A
#
# COMPACT_ATOMS: atom_id res chain seq x y z
N MET A 1 17.55 -7.97 -2.61
CA MET A 1 16.50 -7.93 -3.64
C MET A 1 15.35 -7.11 -3.06
N LEU A 2 15.00 -5.96 -3.66
CA LEU A 2 14.24 -4.85 -3.04
C LEU A 2 12.74 -5.13 -2.76
N GLY A 3 12.27 -6.39 -2.82
CA GLY A 3 10.94 -6.79 -2.35
C GLY A 3 9.74 -6.12 -3.02
N TYR A 4 9.90 -5.53 -4.21
CA TYR A 4 8.81 -4.91 -4.97
C TYR A 4 8.29 -5.86 -6.05
N ASP A 5 6.98 -5.79 -6.30
CA ASP A 5 6.32 -6.42 -7.45
C ASP A 5 6.12 -5.35 -8.54
N ALA A 6 6.38 -5.71 -9.80
CA ALA A 6 6.25 -4.81 -10.94
C ALA A 6 5.31 -5.45 -11.95
N ARG A 7 4.11 -4.89 -12.10
CA ARG A 7 3.08 -5.37 -13.02
C ARG A 7 2.85 -4.37 -14.14
N ARG A 8 2.50 -4.89 -15.32
CA ARG A 8 1.99 -4.07 -16.43
C ARG A 8 0.49 -3.92 -16.26
N ASP A 9 -0.02 -2.74 -16.57
CA ASP A 9 -1.44 -2.37 -16.48
C ASP A 9 -2.38 -3.29 -17.30
N THR A 10 -1.84 -4.06 -18.25
CA THR A 10 -2.61 -5.01 -19.06
C THR A 10 -2.91 -6.34 -18.35
N GLU A 11 -2.34 -6.61 -17.18
CA GLU A 11 -2.61 -7.85 -16.44
C GLU A 11 -3.67 -7.60 -15.35
N PRO A 12 -4.73 -8.42 -15.28
CA PRO A 12 -5.79 -8.24 -14.29
C PRO A 12 -5.19 -8.30 -12.88
N ALA A 13 -5.40 -7.24 -12.11
CA ALA A 13 -4.99 -7.16 -10.71
C ALA A 13 -5.80 -8.17 -9.89
N ALA A 14 -5.31 -9.40 -9.75
CA ALA A 14 -5.76 -10.30 -8.69
C ALA A 14 -5.68 -9.53 -7.37
N ALA A 15 -6.80 -9.46 -6.64
CA ALA A 15 -7.02 -8.67 -5.41
C ALA A 15 -5.73 -8.39 -4.63
N ALA A 16 -5.02 -7.34 -5.03
CA ALA A 16 -3.70 -7.02 -4.51
C ALA A 16 -3.89 -6.02 -3.38
N ALA A 17 -3.13 -6.20 -2.30
CA ALA A 17 -2.99 -5.18 -1.28
C ALA A 17 -2.68 -3.83 -1.93
N VAL A 18 -3.29 -2.76 -1.41
CA VAL A 18 -3.05 -1.38 -1.89
C VAL A 18 -1.53 -1.16 -1.98
N PRO A 19 -0.98 -0.81 -3.15
CA PRO A 19 0.45 -0.65 -3.31
C PRO A 19 0.92 0.52 -2.44
N THR A 20 2.07 0.38 -1.78
CA THR A 20 2.61 1.48 -0.98
C THR A 20 3.02 2.68 -1.83
N ALA A 21 3.48 2.42 -3.05
CA ALA A 21 3.88 3.41 -4.03
C ALA A 21 3.34 3.06 -5.41
N LEU A 22 2.90 4.07 -6.15
CA LEU A 22 2.55 4.00 -7.57
C LEU A 22 3.50 4.87 -8.38
N VAL A 23 3.98 4.38 -9.53
CA VAL A 23 4.72 5.18 -10.51
C VAL A 23 4.01 5.12 -11.86
N ILE A 24 3.64 6.28 -12.38
CA ILE A 24 2.92 6.45 -13.65
C ILE A 24 3.93 6.90 -14.72
N ALA A 25 4.13 6.07 -15.73
CA ALA A 25 5.09 6.31 -16.82
C ALA A 25 4.45 6.24 -18.20
N SER A 26 3.36 6.99 -18.39
CA SER A 26 2.58 7.05 -19.62
C SER A 26 2.93 8.26 -20.51
N HIS A 27 2.85 8.05 -21.82
CA HIS A 27 3.20 9.06 -22.84
C HIS A 27 1.99 9.90 -23.30
N GLY A 28 0.94 10.03 -22.46
CA GLY A 28 -0.32 10.70 -22.80
C GLY A 28 -1.48 9.73 -22.62
N GLY A 29 -2.22 9.86 -21.52
CA GLY A 29 -3.30 8.95 -21.17
C GLY A 29 -4.13 9.47 -19.98
N PRO A 30 -4.87 8.59 -19.28
CA PRO A 30 -5.77 9.00 -18.20
C PRO A 30 -5.01 9.25 -16.88
N GLU A 31 -3.89 9.98 -16.91
CA GLU A 31 -3.03 10.15 -15.73
C GLU A 31 -3.76 10.82 -14.55
N ALA A 32 -4.62 11.79 -14.84
CA ALA A 32 -5.43 12.45 -13.81
C ALA A 32 -6.37 11.45 -13.12
N GLU A 33 -7.04 10.59 -13.88
CA GLU A 33 -7.96 9.57 -13.36
C GLU A 33 -7.19 8.52 -12.53
N ILE A 34 -6.02 8.08 -13.00
CA ILE A 34 -5.15 7.15 -12.28
C ILE A 34 -4.69 7.75 -10.96
N ILE A 35 -4.27 9.02 -10.95
CA ILE A 35 -3.85 9.74 -9.73
C ILE A 35 -5.03 9.81 -8.75
N ARG A 36 -6.22 10.18 -9.22
CA ARG A 36 -7.41 10.25 -8.36
C ARG A 36 -7.74 8.90 -7.74
N ALA A 37 -7.80 7.85 -8.56
CA ALA A 37 -8.05 6.49 -8.09
C ALA A 37 -7.01 6.04 -7.06
N ALA A 38 -5.73 6.35 -7.27
CA ALA A 38 -4.67 6.01 -6.31
C ALA A 38 -4.85 6.73 -4.96
N LEU A 39 -5.21 8.02 -4.99
CA LEU A 39 -5.50 8.79 -3.77
C LEU A 39 -6.73 8.23 -3.03
N ASP A 40 -7.81 7.92 -3.75
CA ASP A 40 -9.03 7.32 -3.22
C ASP A 40 -8.76 5.97 -2.55
N ASN A 41 -7.83 5.19 -3.08
CA ASN A 41 -7.40 3.91 -2.52
C ASN A 41 -6.34 4.06 -1.40
N GLY A 42 -5.95 5.28 -1.03
CA GLY A 42 -5.03 5.52 0.08
C GLY A 42 -3.55 5.29 -0.24
N VAL A 43 -3.17 5.29 -1.52
CA VAL A 43 -1.75 5.17 -1.92
C VAL A 43 -0.95 6.32 -1.30
N GLY A 44 0.13 5.97 -0.60
CA GLY A 44 0.94 6.92 0.18
C GLY A 44 1.95 7.72 -0.66
N TYR A 45 2.30 7.21 -1.84
CA TYR A 45 3.25 7.85 -2.75
C TYR A 45 2.85 7.64 -4.21
N ILE A 46 2.78 8.73 -4.97
CA ILE A 46 2.43 8.71 -6.39
C ILE A 46 3.52 9.47 -7.16
N GLY A 47 4.35 8.73 -7.89
CA GLY A 47 5.34 9.29 -8.80
C GLY A 47 4.78 9.43 -10.22
N LEU A 48 4.87 10.62 -10.82
CA LEU A 48 4.48 10.85 -12.20
C LEU A 48 5.70 11.22 -13.06
N VAL A 49 6.00 10.36 -14.03
CA VAL A 49 7.02 10.58 -15.05
C VAL A 49 6.45 11.53 -16.10
N ALA A 50 6.63 12.82 -15.86
CA ALA A 50 6.23 13.89 -16.77
C ALA A 50 7.19 15.07 -16.66
N SER A 51 7.23 15.93 -17.68
CA SER A 51 7.95 17.20 -17.58
C SER A 51 7.30 18.10 -16.52
N LYS A 52 8.03 19.10 -16.00
CA LYS A 52 7.48 20.07 -15.03
C LYS A 52 6.19 20.73 -15.54
N VAL A 53 6.16 21.08 -16.82
CA VAL A 53 5.02 21.73 -17.47
C VAL A 53 3.83 20.78 -17.57
N ARG A 54 4.05 19.56 -18.10
CA ARG A 54 2.97 18.57 -18.26
C ARG A 54 2.43 18.10 -16.91
N GLY A 55 3.31 17.84 -15.94
CA GLY A 55 2.94 17.48 -14.59
C GLY A 55 2.08 18.56 -13.93
N ALA A 56 2.50 19.83 -14.00
CA ALA A 56 1.71 20.95 -13.47
C ALA A 56 0.32 21.04 -14.13
N SER A 57 0.24 20.86 -15.45
CA SER A 57 -1.05 20.86 -16.17
C SER A 57 -1.98 19.75 -15.69
N ILE A 58 -1.47 18.51 -15.54
CA ILE A 58 -2.26 17.38 -15.04
C ILE A 58 -2.76 17.66 -13.62
N LEU A 59 -1.87 18.14 -12.73
CA LEU A 59 -2.25 18.43 -11.35
C LEU A 59 -3.26 19.58 -11.24
N SER A 60 -3.19 20.57 -12.12
CA SER A 60 -4.16 21.68 -12.14
C SER A 60 -5.56 21.26 -12.57
N SER A 61 -5.70 20.12 -13.26
CA SER A 61 -7.02 19.55 -13.61
C SER A 61 -7.66 18.74 -12.48
N LEU A 62 -6.94 18.51 -11.38
CA LEU A 62 -7.42 17.78 -10.22
C LEU A 62 -7.74 18.75 -9.08
N ASP A 63 -8.85 18.50 -8.39
CA ASP A 63 -9.13 19.14 -7.10
C ASP A 63 -8.39 18.35 -6.01
N LEU A 64 -7.33 18.94 -5.46
CA LEU A 64 -6.43 18.28 -4.51
C LEU A 64 -6.37 19.07 -3.22
N SER A 65 -6.60 18.39 -2.10
CA SER A 65 -6.21 18.91 -0.80
C SER A 65 -4.68 19.01 -0.69
N GLU A 66 -4.20 19.82 0.26
CA GLU A 66 -2.76 19.93 0.56
C GLU A 66 -2.14 18.57 0.89
N GLY A 67 -2.86 17.74 1.65
CA GLY A 67 -2.43 16.39 2.03
C GLY A 67 -2.33 15.43 0.86
N GLU A 68 -3.24 15.51 -0.12
CA GLU A 68 -3.17 14.72 -1.35
C GLU A 68 -2.05 15.21 -2.26
N ARG A 69 -1.92 16.53 -2.43
CA ARG A 69 -0.86 17.13 -3.25
C ARG A 69 0.53 16.74 -2.74
N ALA A 70 0.72 16.65 -1.43
CA ALA A 70 1.97 16.26 -0.80
C ALA A 70 2.42 14.82 -1.13
N ARG A 71 1.49 13.94 -1.53
CA ARG A 71 1.78 12.55 -1.93
C ARG A 71 2.21 12.41 -3.38
N ILE A 72 2.12 13.48 -4.19
CA ILE A 72 2.36 13.44 -5.63
C ILE A 72 3.72 14.05 -5.98
N HIS A 73 4.57 13.26 -6.64
CA HIS A 73 5.93 13.59 -7.02
C HIS A 73 6.02 13.73 -8.54
N THR A 74 6.21 14.97 -9.03
CA THR A 74 6.37 15.21 -10.46
C THR A 74 7.31 16.40 -10.74
N PRO A 75 8.32 16.25 -11.63
CA PRO A 75 8.80 14.99 -12.19
C PRO A 75 9.31 14.05 -11.10
N VAL A 76 8.96 12.76 -11.19
CA VAL A 76 9.51 11.74 -10.28
C VAL A 76 10.94 11.38 -10.68
N GLY A 77 11.79 11.15 -9.68
CA GLY A 77 13.19 10.75 -9.80
C GLY A 77 14.13 11.80 -9.22
N LEU A 78 15.23 11.32 -8.60
CA LEU A 78 16.29 12.21 -8.12
C LEU A 78 16.95 12.96 -9.29
N PRO A 79 17.40 14.21 -9.09
CA PRO A 79 17.99 15.05 -10.15
C PRO A 79 19.43 14.64 -10.48
N ILE A 80 19.62 13.42 -10.98
CA ILE A 80 20.93 12.85 -11.35
C ILE A 80 21.36 13.21 -12.78
N GLY A 81 20.58 14.03 -13.50
CA GLY A 81 20.83 14.37 -14.90
C GLY A 81 20.47 13.27 -15.89
N ALA A 82 19.54 12.37 -15.52
CA ALA A 82 19.11 11.23 -16.33
C ALA A 82 18.58 11.65 -17.72
N LYS A 83 19.01 10.93 -18.77
CA LYS A 83 18.63 11.12 -20.17
C LYS A 83 18.08 9.85 -20.81
N THR A 84 18.57 8.69 -20.40
CA THR A 84 18.14 7.39 -20.94
C THR A 84 17.06 6.76 -20.07
N PRO A 85 16.19 5.88 -20.61
CA PRO A 85 15.20 5.16 -19.81
C PRO A 85 15.80 4.40 -18.62
N ALA A 86 17.00 3.83 -18.79
CA ALA A 86 17.71 3.14 -17.72
C ALA A 86 18.16 4.10 -16.61
N GLU A 87 18.72 5.26 -16.97
CA GLU A 87 19.06 6.30 -15.99
C GLU A 87 17.81 6.85 -15.28
N ILE A 88 16.71 7.04 -16.00
CA ILE A 88 15.43 7.46 -15.42
C ILE A 88 14.94 6.42 -14.41
N ALA A 89 14.96 5.14 -14.75
CA ALA A 89 14.57 4.06 -13.84
C ALA A 89 15.43 4.06 -12.56
N VAL A 90 16.75 4.24 -12.67
CA VAL A 90 17.65 4.35 -11.51
C VAL A 90 17.31 5.58 -10.67
N SER A 91 17.02 6.73 -11.29
CA SER A 91 16.65 7.95 -10.57
C SER A 91 15.36 7.80 -9.75
N ILE A 92 14.37 7.09 -10.30
CA ILE A 92 13.08 6.80 -9.65
C ILE A 92 13.28 5.81 -8.51
N ALA A 93 13.99 4.72 -8.75
CA ALA A 93 14.30 3.74 -7.72
C ALA A 93 15.06 4.37 -6.54
N ALA A 94 16.01 5.27 -6.82
CA ALA A 94 16.74 5.99 -5.80
C ALA A 94 15.85 6.94 -4.98
N GLU A 95 14.89 7.63 -5.61
CA GLU A 95 13.92 8.47 -4.89
C GLU A 95 13.03 7.63 -3.98
N LEU A 96 12.50 6.51 -4.47
CA LEU A 96 11.66 5.60 -3.69
C LEU A 96 12.42 5.04 -2.48
N ILE A 97 13.67 4.60 -2.67
CA ILE A 97 14.52 4.13 -1.58
C ILE A 97 14.76 5.24 -0.56
N ALA A 98 15.05 6.46 -1.01
CA ALA A 98 15.25 7.60 -0.11
C ALA A 98 13.99 7.92 0.71
N ALA A 99 12.82 7.90 0.08
CA ALA A 99 11.56 8.16 0.75
C ALA A 99 11.19 7.07 1.77
N LEU A 100 11.44 5.79 1.43
CA LEU A 100 11.30 4.67 2.37
C LEU A 100 12.24 4.79 3.58
N ARG A 101 13.51 5.16 3.35
CA ARG A 101 14.52 5.24 4.43
C ARG A 101 14.37 6.46 5.32
N LYS A 102 13.78 7.54 4.81
CA LYS A 102 13.49 8.76 5.58
C LYS A 102 12.16 8.69 6.34
N GLY A 103 11.37 7.61 6.17
CA GLY A 103 10.06 7.45 6.81
C GLY A 103 8.93 8.24 6.12
N ASN A 104 9.18 8.80 4.94
CA ASN A 104 8.20 9.57 4.17
C ASN A 104 7.23 8.67 3.40
N LEU A 105 7.55 7.38 3.31
CA LEU A 105 6.69 6.33 2.79
C LEU A 105 6.39 5.35 3.93
N SER A 106 5.21 5.48 4.53
CA SER A 106 4.67 4.46 5.43
C SER A 106 4.11 3.34 4.57
N VAL A 107 4.79 2.18 4.58
CA VAL A 107 4.15 0.92 4.18
C VAL A 107 3.07 0.66 5.22
N SER A 108 1.85 1.13 4.95
CA SER A 108 0.68 0.54 5.57
C SER A 108 0.58 -0.85 4.98
N ALA A 109 1.40 -1.75 5.51
CA ALA A 109 1.04 -3.14 5.49
C ALA A 109 -0.28 -3.15 6.25
N THR A 110 -1.38 -3.26 5.52
CA THR A 110 -2.57 -3.89 6.07
C THR A 110 -2.14 -5.33 6.35
N ALA A 111 -1.33 -5.50 7.40
CA ALA A 111 -1.10 -6.80 8.00
C ALA A 111 -2.51 -7.30 8.31
N PRO A 112 -2.86 -8.54 7.91
CA PRO A 112 -4.17 -9.05 8.23
C PRO A 112 -4.34 -8.92 9.75
N PRO A 113 -5.53 -8.50 10.22
CA PRO A 113 -5.72 -8.15 11.62
C PRO A 113 -5.13 -9.22 12.51
N GLU A 114 -4.32 -8.85 13.50
CA GLU A 114 -3.77 -9.82 14.43
C GLU A 114 -4.60 -9.83 15.71
N ALA A 115 -4.85 -11.01 16.25
CA ALA A 115 -5.52 -11.20 17.52
C ALA A 115 -4.67 -12.07 18.44
N VAL A 116 -4.81 -11.90 19.74
CA VAL A 116 -4.11 -12.73 20.74
C VAL A 116 -5.04 -13.87 21.16
N ASP A 117 -4.57 -15.11 21.06
CA ASP A 117 -5.28 -16.28 21.55
C ASP A 117 -5.44 -16.17 23.09
N PRO A 118 -6.67 -16.11 23.63
CA PRO A 118 -6.90 -15.89 25.07
C PRO A 118 -6.57 -17.11 25.94
N VAL A 119 -6.25 -18.26 25.34
CA VAL A 119 -5.87 -19.49 26.05
C VAL A 119 -4.36 -19.56 26.24
N CYS A 120 -3.59 -19.32 25.18
CA CYS A 120 -2.13 -19.52 25.20
C CYS A 120 -1.31 -18.23 25.04
N GLY A 121 -1.92 -17.11 24.66
CA GLY A 121 -1.24 -15.83 24.42
C GLY A 121 -0.52 -15.74 23.08
N MET A 122 -0.71 -16.69 22.17
CA MET A 122 -0.11 -16.68 20.84
C MET A 122 -0.82 -15.64 19.94
N THR A 123 -0.05 -14.80 19.26
CA THR A 123 -0.57 -13.90 18.23
C THR A 123 -0.93 -14.69 16.97
N VAL A 124 -2.14 -14.48 16.47
CA VAL A 124 -2.68 -15.16 15.29
C VAL A 124 -3.13 -14.16 14.24
N THR A 125 -2.89 -14.50 12.98
CA THR A 125 -3.38 -13.75 11.83
C THR A 125 -4.86 -14.07 11.61
N VAL A 126 -5.71 -13.05 11.66
CA VAL A 126 -7.16 -13.15 11.44
C VAL A 126 -7.44 -13.25 9.95
N GLY A 127 -8.12 -14.33 9.57
CA GLY A 127 -8.56 -14.59 8.21
C GLY A 127 -9.78 -15.49 8.17
N PRO A 128 -10.36 -15.73 6.98
CA PRO A 128 -11.60 -16.47 6.81
C PRO A 128 -11.56 -17.92 7.31
N THR A 129 -10.36 -18.49 7.39
CA THR A 129 -10.11 -19.88 7.82
C THR A 129 -9.51 -19.97 9.22
N THR A 130 -9.27 -18.84 9.89
CA THR A 130 -8.70 -18.83 11.24
C THR A 130 -9.76 -19.29 12.24
N GLU A 131 -9.39 -20.20 13.14
CA GLU A 131 -10.30 -20.70 14.18
C GLU A 131 -10.81 -19.54 15.04
N HIS A 132 -12.13 -19.40 15.16
CA HIS A 132 -12.75 -18.36 15.97
C HIS A 132 -14.03 -18.83 16.67
N LEU A 133 -14.45 -18.11 17.71
CA LEU A 133 -15.64 -18.37 18.50
C LEU A 133 -16.22 -17.06 19.03
N ARG A 134 -17.51 -16.83 18.76
CA ARG A 134 -18.22 -15.66 19.26
C ARG A 134 -18.88 -15.93 20.61
N ARG A 135 -18.64 -15.06 21.61
CA ARG A 135 -19.32 -15.06 22.93
C ARG A 135 -19.70 -13.65 23.35
N GLU A 136 -20.93 -13.48 23.83
CA GLU A 136 -21.44 -12.19 24.34
C GLU A 136 -21.21 -11.02 23.37
N GLY A 137 -21.34 -11.28 22.07
CA GLY A 137 -21.11 -10.29 21.02
C GLY A 137 -19.64 -10.09 20.60
N THR A 138 -18.67 -10.57 21.38
CA THR A 138 -17.22 -10.49 21.10
C THR A 138 -16.72 -11.72 20.34
N ASP A 139 -15.91 -11.52 19.30
CA ASP A 139 -15.29 -12.61 18.53
C ASP A 139 -13.87 -12.88 19.04
N TYR A 140 -13.58 -14.14 19.39
CA TYR A 140 -12.29 -14.59 19.89
C TYR A 140 -11.59 -15.46 18.85
N TRP A 141 -10.29 -15.26 18.68
CA TRP A 141 -9.47 -15.95 17.66
C TRP A 141 -8.45 -16.87 18.33
N PHE A 142 -8.14 -18.01 17.69
CA PHE A 142 -7.33 -19.06 18.30
C PHE A 142 -6.20 -19.52 17.38
N CYS A 143 -5.08 -19.95 17.97
CA CYS A 143 -3.93 -20.48 17.23
C CYS A 143 -4.20 -21.87 16.65
N GLY A 144 -5.27 -22.53 17.10
CA GLY A 144 -5.73 -23.79 16.57
C GLY A 144 -7.01 -24.28 17.26
N SER A 145 -7.54 -25.39 16.74
CA SER A 145 -8.79 -25.99 17.20
C SER A 145 -8.75 -26.44 18.67
N GLY A 146 -7.56 -26.80 19.19
CA GLY A 146 -7.35 -27.14 20.60
C GLY A 146 -7.64 -25.97 21.54
N CYS A 147 -7.03 -24.81 21.29
CA CYS A 147 -7.29 -23.60 22.07
C CYS A 147 -8.75 -23.16 21.98
N ARG A 148 -9.36 -23.22 20.79
CA ARG A 148 -10.80 -22.94 20.62
C ARG A 148 -11.67 -23.86 21.48
N ALA A 149 -11.38 -25.16 21.50
CA ALA A 149 -12.12 -26.14 22.29
C ALA A 149 -11.95 -25.91 23.80
N THR A 150 -10.72 -25.65 24.26
CA THR A 150 -10.45 -25.29 25.67
C THR A 150 -11.17 -24.02 26.09
N PHE A 151 -11.23 -23.01 25.22
CA PHE A 151 -11.97 -21.78 25.50
C PHE A 151 -13.48 -22.02 25.56
N ALA A 152 -14.02 -22.89 24.72
CA ALA A 152 -15.45 -23.22 24.68
C ALA A 152 -15.95 -23.91 25.95
N THR A 153 -15.08 -24.56 26.75
CA THR A 153 -15.47 -25.22 28.01
C THR A 153 -15.28 -24.36 29.25
N ARG A 154 -14.67 -23.17 29.13
CA ARG A 154 -14.50 -22.24 30.27
C ARG A 154 -15.84 -21.61 30.68
N PRO A 155 -16.20 -21.63 31.98
CA PRO A 155 -17.38 -20.95 32.48
C PRO A 155 -17.20 -19.42 32.40
N VAL A 156 -18.26 -18.71 32.03
CA VAL A 156 -18.35 -17.25 32.09
C VAL A 156 -18.61 -16.85 33.54
N GLY A 157 -17.77 -15.98 34.09
CA GLY A 157 -17.86 -15.46 35.45
C GLY A 157 -17.70 -13.96 35.45
#